data_AF-A0A0Q7N6U2-F1
#
_entry.id   AF-A0A0Q7N6U2-F1
#
_cell.length_a   1.000
_cell.length_b   1.000
_cell.length_c   1.000
_cell.angle_alpha   90.00
_cell.angle_beta   90.00
_cell.angle_gamma   90.00
#
_symmetry.space_group_name_H-M   'P 1'
#
loop_
_entity.id
_entity.type
_entity.pdbx_description
1 polymer ?
#
loop_
_entity_poly.entity_id
_entity_poly.type
_entity_poly.pdbx_seq_one_letter_code
_entity_poly.pdbx_strand_id
1 'polypeptide(L)'
;MLSCDDIATAWLAHTDFAGDNAAVGLLSRAISPQDFDIKRDSLPVAAAADPATADAILQLLERGQVPTMAAIRTLTAQNEMRREAERIERLGRRAQRSIDEFGRILARLAAAHWTDHNIGPTRRDILADTEVCELIAERVGEIAPSAVKHLWLIERAQRAGWIASNASPGSLCPARRWHTTKYGNRVSQKPVNMVGKLVAGFVVEHTAERGKPPSWAVLARDARDDRGRRLFFDVADAHAQRRWLTTAEWLADGDDLPVPGKRGVRALAKENRA
;
A
#
# COMPACT_ATOMS: atom_id res chain seq x y z
N MET A 1 43.14 17.63 37.29
CA MET A 1 42.44 17.39 36.02
C MET A 1 41.80 16.02 36.13
N LEU A 2 40.50 15.90 35.86
CA LEU A 2 39.84 14.58 35.77
C LEU A 2 40.39 13.87 34.53
N SER A 3 40.78 12.60 34.66
CA SER A 3 41.21 11.82 33.50
C SER A 3 40.00 11.54 32.59
N CYS A 4 40.25 11.27 31.30
CA CYS A 4 39.19 10.89 30.37
C CYS A 4 38.43 9.63 30.85
N ASP A 5 39.13 8.72 31.53
CA ASP A 5 38.55 7.54 32.17
C ASP A 5 37.65 7.89 33.35
N ASP A 6 38.00 8.89 34.16
CA ASP A 6 37.13 9.37 35.25
C ASP A 6 35.84 9.99 34.69
N ILE A 7 35.96 10.75 33.60
CA ILE A 7 34.80 11.36 32.93
C ILE A 7 33.90 10.28 32.31
N ALA A 8 34.49 9.30 31.62
CA ALA A 8 33.74 8.18 31.04
C ALA A 8 33.08 7.31 32.12
N THR A 9 33.79 7.01 33.21
CA THR A 9 33.28 6.24 34.34
C THR A 9 32.12 6.96 35.03
N ALA A 10 32.26 8.27 35.28
CA ALA A 10 31.20 9.07 35.88
C ALA A 10 29.96 9.14 34.98
N TRP A 11 30.14 9.20 33.66
CA TRP A 11 29.03 9.22 32.71
C TRP A 11 28.29 7.87 32.66
N LEU A 12 29.02 6.75 32.64
CA LEU A 12 28.44 5.40 32.56
C LEU A 12 27.85 4.90 33.89
N ALA A 13 28.19 5.53 35.03
CA ALA A 13 27.75 5.12 36.37
C ALA A 13 26.24 5.01 36.57
N HIS A 14 25.44 5.70 35.73
CA HIS A 14 23.98 5.70 35.77
C HIS A 14 23.34 4.93 34.60
N THR A 15 24.09 4.03 33.97
CA THR A 15 23.68 3.26 32.80
C THR A 15 23.91 1.77 33.04
N ASP A 16 23.45 0.91 32.12
CA ASP A 16 23.69 -0.54 32.20
C ASP A 16 25.17 -0.93 32.06
N PHE A 17 26.04 0.02 31.70
CA PHE A 17 27.50 -0.15 31.60
C PHE A 17 28.24 0.28 32.88
N ALA A 18 27.55 0.51 34.00
CA ALA A 18 28.19 0.86 35.26
C ALA A 18 29.20 -0.23 35.68
N GLY A 19 30.48 0.16 35.80
CA GLY A 19 31.58 -0.76 36.15
C GLY A 19 32.16 -1.56 34.96
N ASP A 20 31.69 -1.33 33.72
CA ASP A 20 32.26 -1.96 32.53
C ASP A 20 33.51 -1.22 32.05
N ASN A 21 34.68 -1.77 32.39
CA ASN A 21 35.99 -1.22 31.99
C ASN A 21 36.19 -1.17 30.46
N ALA A 22 35.57 -2.08 29.70
CA ALA A 22 35.67 -2.08 28.25
C ALA A 22 34.86 -0.92 27.65
N ALA A 23 33.65 -0.69 28.15
CA ALA A 23 32.82 0.45 27.76
C ALA A 23 33.47 1.79 28.14
N VAL A 24 34.04 1.88 29.35
CA VAL A 24 34.85 3.04 29.78
C VAL A 24 35.98 3.29 28.78
N GLY A 25 36.80 2.28 28.47
CA GLY A 25 37.90 2.43 27.53
C GLY A 25 37.50 2.78 26.10
N LEU A 26 36.30 2.41 25.64
CA LEU A 26 35.75 2.82 24.35
C LEU A 26 35.27 4.28 24.36
N LEU A 27 34.61 4.70 25.44
CA LEU A 27 34.13 6.07 25.60
C LEU A 27 35.27 7.06 25.82
N SER A 28 36.29 6.70 26.62
CA SER A 28 37.51 7.50 26.81
C SER A 28 38.24 7.76 25.49
N ARG A 29 38.33 6.73 24.63
CA ARG A 29 38.87 6.85 23.26
C ARG A 29 38.09 7.80 22.37
N ALA A 30 36.78 7.94 22.61
CA ALA A 30 35.96 8.92 21.89
C ALA A 30 36.13 10.33 22.47
N ILE A 31 36.24 10.48 23.79
CA ILE A 31 36.42 11.78 24.47
C ILE A 31 37.77 12.40 24.13
N SER A 32 38.85 11.61 24.14
CA SER A 32 40.20 12.10 23.83
C SER A 32 40.93 11.17 22.85
N PRO A 33 40.64 11.27 21.54
CA PRO A 33 41.26 10.41 20.52
C PRO A 33 42.77 10.62 20.38
N GLN A 34 43.27 11.81 20.71
CA GLN A 34 44.70 12.16 20.59
C GLN A 34 45.57 11.40 21.60
N ASP A 35 45.04 11.06 22.76
CA ASP A 35 45.74 10.24 23.77
C ASP A 35 45.98 8.80 23.29
N PHE A 36 45.34 8.41 22.18
CA PHE A 36 45.45 7.08 21.56
C PHE A 36 46.06 7.12 20.15
N ASP A 37 46.67 8.24 19.76
CA ASP A 37 47.28 8.48 18.44
C ASP A 37 46.29 8.31 17.26
N ILE A 38 45.01 8.63 17.51
CA ILE A 38 43.93 8.55 16.53
C ILE A 38 43.61 9.96 16.00
N LYS A 39 43.82 10.22 14.70
CA LYS A 39 43.41 11.46 14.03
C LYS A 39 41.89 11.50 13.82
N ARG A 40 41.13 11.80 14.88
CA ARG A 40 39.67 11.97 14.86
C ARG A 40 39.24 13.14 15.75
N ASP A 41 38.07 13.69 15.44
CA ASP A 41 37.42 14.70 16.27
C ASP A 41 37.01 14.10 17.62
N SER A 42 37.27 14.84 18.70
CA SER A 42 36.84 14.46 20.04
C SER A 42 35.31 14.52 20.16
N LEU A 43 34.77 13.59 20.94
CA LEU A 43 33.39 13.63 21.38
C LEU A 43 33.25 14.69 22.48
N PRO A 44 32.50 15.79 22.26
CA PRO A 44 32.29 16.78 23.31
C PRO A 44 31.47 16.14 24.43
N VAL A 45 31.95 16.19 25.67
CA VAL A 45 31.24 15.64 26.83
C VAL A 45 29.83 16.26 26.97
N ALA A 46 29.68 17.53 26.57
CA ALA A 46 28.39 18.21 26.54
C ALA A 46 27.40 17.66 25.49
N ALA A 47 27.89 17.00 24.42
CA ALA A 47 27.02 16.37 23.41
C ALA A 47 26.25 15.19 24.00
N ALA A 48 26.79 14.55 25.04
CA ALA A 48 26.14 13.44 25.74
C ALA A 48 24.99 13.88 26.68
N ALA A 49 24.71 15.19 26.79
CA ALA A 49 23.55 15.72 27.48
C ALA A 49 22.27 15.72 26.61
N ASP A 50 22.40 15.63 25.29
CA ASP A 50 21.26 15.42 24.39
C ASP A 50 20.78 13.96 24.49
N PRO A 51 19.50 13.70 24.84
CA PRO A 51 19.01 12.34 25.03
C PRO A 51 19.18 11.42 23.81
N ALA A 52 18.98 11.94 22.60
CA ALA A 52 19.13 11.15 21.38
C ALA A 52 20.60 10.77 21.12
N THR A 53 21.52 11.68 21.41
CA THR A 53 22.96 11.44 21.34
C THR A 53 23.42 10.46 22.42
N ALA A 54 22.91 10.57 23.66
CA ALA A 54 23.19 9.63 24.75
C ALA A 54 22.74 8.20 24.40
N ASP A 55 21.51 8.04 23.90
CA ASP A 55 20.99 6.74 23.43
C ASP A 55 21.84 6.13 22.32
N ALA A 56 22.34 6.95 21.39
CA ALA A 56 23.21 6.49 20.31
C ALA A 56 24.60 6.08 20.83
N ILE A 57 25.15 6.80 21.82
CA ILE A 57 26.41 6.43 22.49
C ILE A 57 26.27 5.06 23.14
N LEU A 58 25.21 4.83 23.92
CA LEU A 58 24.98 3.55 24.61
C LEU A 58 24.83 2.39 23.62
N GLN A 59 24.08 2.58 22.53
CA GLN A 59 23.94 1.55 21.49
C GLN A 59 25.25 1.24 20.76
N LEU A 60 26.14 2.20 20.61
CA LEU A 60 27.46 1.96 20.01
C LEU A 60 28.36 1.19 20.99
N LEU A 61 28.32 1.53 22.28
CA LEU A 61 29.05 0.80 23.32
C LEU A 61 28.58 -0.65 23.44
N GLU A 62 27.27 -0.91 23.36
CA GLU A 62 26.70 -2.27 23.34
C GLU A 62 27.23 -3.11 22.17
N ARG A 63 27.53 -2.46 21.04
CA ARG A 63 28.12 -3.08 19.85
C ARG A 63 29.66 -3.18 19.90
N GLY A 64 30.28 -2.76 21.01
CA GLY A 64 31.73 -2.71 21.16
C GLY A 64 32.41 -1.67 20.26
N GLN A 65 31.68 -0.63 19.83
CA GLN A 65 32.16 0.39 18.91
C GLN A 65 32.53 1.69 19.66
N VAL A 66 33.55 2.39 19.17
CA VAL A 66 33.94 3.71 19.69
C VAL A 66 32.90 4.76 19.26
N PRO A 67 32.23 5.46 20.20
CA PRO A 67 31.12 6.37 19.91
C PRO A 67 31.59 7.72 19.34
N THR A 68 32.16 7.71 18.14
CA THR A 68 32.55 8.95 17.44
C THR A 68 31.33 9.75 16.98
N MET A 69 31.46 11.08 16.83
CA MET A 69 30.37 11.94 16.32
C MET A 69 29.84 11.50 14.95
N ALA A 70 30.69 10.97 14.07
CA ALA A 70 30.27 10.41 12.79
C ALA A 70 29.40 9.17 12.98
N ALA A 71 29.83 8.22 13.81
CA ALA A 71 29.07 7.01 14.11
C ALA A 71 27.73 7.31 14.80
N ILE A 72 27.72 8.27 15.73
CA ILE A 72 26.51 8.77 16.39
C ILE A 72 25.53 9.32 15.35
N ARG A 73 25.96 10.27 14.52
CA ARG A 73 25.10 10.86 13.47
C ARG A 73 24.54 9.80 12.52
N THR A 74 25.36 8.86 12.08
CA THR A 74 24.92 7.75 11.22
C THR A 74 23.89 6.87 11.92
N LEU A 75 24.13 6.49 13.18
CA LEU A 75 23.21 5.64 13.93
C LEU A 75 21.89 6.35 14.22
N THR A 76 21.92 7.64 14.58
CA THR A 76 20.72 8.45 14.77
C THR A 76 19.89 8.50 13.50
N ALA A 77 20.50 8.81 12.35
CA ALA A 77 19.80 8.81 11.06
C ALA A 77 19.24 7.43 10.69
N GLN A 78 19.99 6.35 10.93
CA GLN A 78 19.51 4.98 10.70
C GLN A 78 18.32 4.62 11.61
N ASN A 79 18.37 5.01 12.88
CA ASN A 79 17.30 4.77 13.84
C ASN A 79 16.04 5.58 13.48
N GLU A 80 16.18 6.82 13.02
CA GLU A 80 15.07 7.62 12.48
C GLU A 80 14.45 6.96 11.24
N MET A 81 15.29 6.53 10.29
CA MET A 81 14.83 5.79 9.11
C MET A 81 14.10 4.50 9.49
N ARG A 82 14.61 3.75 10.50
CA ARG A 82 13.97 2.52 10.98
C ARG A 82 12.64 2.81 11.66
N ARG A 83 12.56 3.84 12.51
CA ARG A 83 11.32 4.27 13.18
C ARG A 83 10.27 4.70 12.16
N GLU A 84 10.66 5.45 11.13
CA GLU A 84 9.75 5.83 10.05
C GLU A 84 9.33 4.61 9.22
N ALA A 85 10.22 3.67 8.93
CA ALA A 85 9.87 2.42 8.25
C ALA A 85 8.89 1.55 9.07
N GLU A 86 9.12 1.37 10.37
CA GLU A 86 8.21 0.65 11.26
C GLU A 86 6.86 1.36 11.40
N ARG A 87 6.86 2.69 11.48
CA ARG A 87 5.64 3.50 11.45
C ARG A 87 4.88 3.25 10.15
N ILE A 88 5.56 3.30 9.01
CA ILE A 88 4.99 3.00 7.68
C ILE A 88 4.38 1.60 7.63
N GLU A 89 5.06 0.59 8.17
CA GLU A 89 4.55 -0.79 8.19
C GLU A 89 3.29 -0.92 9.07
N ARG A 90 3.28 -0.29 10.24
CA ARG A 90 2.09 -0.25 11.12
C ARG A 90 0.92 0.48 10.46
N LEU A 91 1.19 1.57 9.75
CA LEU A 91 0.19 2.33 8.99
C LEU A 91 -0.39 1.51 7.83
N GLY A 92 0.46 0.78 7.08
CA GLY A 92 0.02 -0.14 6.05
C GLY A 92 -0.90 -1.25 6.58
N ARG A 93 -0.61 -1.79 7.78
CA ARG A 93 -1.47 -2.77 8.45
C ARG A 93 -2.82 -2.21 8.91
N ARG A 94 -2.87 -0.96 9.40
CA ARG A 94 -4.14 -0.30 9.79
C ARG A 94 -4.98 0.04 8.57
N ALA A 95 -4.38 0.65 7.54
CA ALA A 95 -5.04 0.96 6.28
C ALA A 95 -5.63 -0.30 5.61
N GLN A 96 -4.95 -1.46 5.73
CA GLN A 96 -5.48 -2.72 5.22
C GLN A 96 -6.80 -3.14 5.89
N ARG A 97 -7.00 -2.83 7.18
CA ARG A 97 -8.27 -3.13 7.88
C ARG A 97 -9.39 -2.19 7.43
N SER A 98 -9.05 -0.96 7.08
CA SER A 98 -9.98 0.06 6.60
C SER A 98 -10.14 0.08 5.07
N ILE A 99 -9.57 -0.89 4.35
CA ILE A 99 -9.60 -0.87 2.87
C ILE A 99 -11.01 -0.95 2.30
N ASP A 100 -11.94 -1.55 3.05
CA ASP A 100 -13.33 -1.67 2.64
C ASP A 100 -14.10 -0.36 2.78
N GLU A 101 -13.83 0.39 3.84
CA GLU A 101 -14.37 1.73 4.05
C GLU A 101 -13.82 2.68 2.99
N PHE A 102 -12.49 2.70 2.84
CA PHE A 102 -11.81 3.51 1.84
C PHE A 102 -12.28 3.19 0.41
N GLY A 103 -12.31 1.92 0.05
CA GLY A 103 -12.78 1.48 -1.26
C GLY A 103 -14.24 1.84 -1.53
N ARG A 104 -15.12 1.76 -0.52
CA ARG A 104 -16.53 2.15 -0.65
C ARG A 104 -16.69 3.65 -0.91
N ILE A 105 -15.94 4.50 -0.20
CA ILE A 105 -15.96 5.95 -0.42
C ILE A 105 -15.47 6.28 -1.83
N LEU A 106 -14.31 5.73 -2.24
CA LEU A 106 -13.79 5.94 -3.59
C LEU A 106 -14.79 5.49 -4.67
N ALA A 107 -15.42 4.32 -4.49
CA ALA A 107 -16.42 3.83 -5.44
C ALA A 107 -17.65 4.75 -5.50
N ARG A 108 -18.13 5.25 -4.35
CA ARG A 108 -19.25 6.18 -4.30
C ARG A 108 -18.93 7.50 -4.99
N LEU A 109 -17.78 8.11 -4.70
CA LEU A 109 -17.33 9.35 -5.32
C LEU A 109 -17.13 9.19 -6.83
N ALA A 110 -16.52 8.09 -7.26
CA ALA A 110 -16.38 7.77 -8.68
C ALA A 110 -17.74 7.59 -9.35
N ALA A 111 -18.70 6.91 -8.71
CA ALA A 111 -20.04 6.74 -9.23
C ALA A 111 -20.75 8.09 -9.42
N ALA A 112 -20.69 8.96 -8.40
CA ALA A 112 -21.27 10.31 -8.47
C ALA A 112 -20.64 11.13 -9.59
N HIS A 113 -19.31 11.16 -9.68
CA HIS A 113 -18.61 11.91 -10.72
C HIS A 113 -18.97 11.43 -12.15
N TRP A 114 -19.13 10.11 -12.34
CA TRP A 114 -19.62 9.57 -13.61
C TRP A 114 -21.05 10.00 -13.93
N THR A 115 -21.93 10.05 -12.93
CA THR A 115 -23.31 10.53 -13.11
C THR A 115 -23.32 12.00 -13.54
N ASP A 116 -22.47 12.81 -12.93
CA ASP A 116 -22.50 14.26 -13.11
C ASP A 116 -21.75 14.71 -14.39
N HIS A 117 -20.65 14.05 -14.74
CA HIS A 117 -19.72 14.50 -15.78
C HIS A 117 -19.62 13.55 -16.97
N ASN A 118 -20.25 12.37 -16.90
CA ASN A 118 -20.16 11.32 -17.91
C ASN A 118 -18.70 10.86 -18.21
N ILE A 119 -17.80 11.10 -17.25
CA ILE A 119 -16.41 10.66 -17.21
C ILE A 119 -16.05 10.36 -15.75
N GLY A 120 -15.08 9.47 -15.52
CA GLY A 120 -14.56 9.21 -14.18
C GLY A 120 -13.65 10.34 -13.70
N PRO A 121 -13.40 10.43 -12.39
CA PRO A 121 -12.41 11.35 -11.86
C PRO A 121 -11.00 10.87 -12.23
N THR A 122 -10.02 11.78 -12.26
CA THR A 122 -8.63 11.35 -12.24
C THR A 122 -8.26 10.83 -10.85
N ARG A 123 -7.15 10.09 -10.75
CA ARG A 123 -6.61 9.67 -9.45
C ARG A 123 -6.26 10.87 -8.58
N ARG A 124 -5.86 11.99 -9.18
CA ARG A 124 -5.54 13.21 -8.45
C ARG A 124 -6.80 13.84 -7.86
N ASP A 125 -7.85 13.95 -8.67
CA ASP A 125 -9.11 14.59 -8.24
C ASP A 125 -9.73 13.82 -7.07
N ILE A 126 -9.80 12.50 -7.18
CA ILE A 126 -10.42 11.68 -6.11
C ILE A 126 -9.60 11.66 -4.81
N LEU A 127 -8.27 11.83 -4.90
CA LEU A 127 -7.40 11.93 -3.73
C LEU A 127 -7.39 13.33 -3.12
N ALA A 128 -7.82 14.35 -3.87
CA ALA A 128 -7.98 15.70 -3.39
C ALA A 128 -9.35 15.95 -2.76
N ASP A 129 -10.28 14.98 -2.86
CA ASP A 129 -11.58 15.05 -2.22
C ASP A 129 -11.43 15.11 -0.69
N THR A 130 -12.21 16.00 -0.06
CA THR A 130 -12.12 16.28 1.38
C THR A 130 -12.37 15.03 2.22
N GLU A 131 -13.38 14.22 1.88
CA GLU A 131 -13.74 13.03 2.64
C GLU A 131 -12.65 11.96 2.56
N VAL A 132 -11.99 11.86 1.41
CA VAL A 132 -10.85 10.97 1.21
C VAL A 132 -9.63 11.45 1.99
N CYS A 133 -9.34 12.76 1.96
CA CYS A 133 -8.25 13.36 2.74
C CYS A 133 -8.42 13.14 4.24
N GLU A 134 -9.62 13.40 4.77
CA GLU A 134 -9.96 13.21 6.18
C GLU A 134 -9.82 11.75 6.60
N LEU A 135 -10.34 10.81 5.80
CA LEU A 135 -10.21 9.39 6.11
C LEU A 135 -8.75 8.92 6.11
N ILE A 136 -7.93 9.43 5.17
CA ILE A 136 -6.49 9.11 5.15
C ILE A 136 -5.82 9.66 6.41
N ALA A 137 -6.09 10.91 6.78
CA ALA A 137 -5.53 11.52 7.98
C ALA A 137 -5.93 10.75 9.24
N GLU A 138 -7.20 10.33 9.35
CA GLU A 138 -7.71 9.56 10.50
C GLU A 138 -7.07 8.17 10.60
N ARG A 139 -6.99 7.42 9.49
CA ARG A 139 -6.62 5.99 9.50
C ARG A 139 -5.15 5.74 9.26
N VAL A 140 -4.47 6.67 8.58
CA VAL A 140 -3.08 6.55 8.15
C VAL A 140 -2.21 7.66 8.76
N GLY A 141 -2.79 8.75 9.23
CA GLY A 141 -2.07 9.92 9.73
C GLY A 141 -1.77 10.94 8.62
N GLU A 142 -1.21 12.08 9.00
CA GLU A 142 -0.85 13.13 8.04
C GLU A 142 0.22 12.64 7.06
N ILE A 143 -0.14 12.64 5.78
CA ILE A 143 0.73 12.26 4.67
C ILE A 143 0.64 13.38 3.63
N ALA A 144 1.79 13.78 3.08
CA ALA A 144 1.82 14.76 2.01
C ALA A 144 0.94 14.30 0.81
N PRO A 145 0.11 15.18 0.21
CA PRO A 145 -0.78 14.82 -0.90
C PRO A 145 -0.10 14.14 -2.09
N SER A 146 1.17 14.49 -2.36
CA SER A 146 2.00 13.93 -3.43
C SER A 146 2.67 12.60 -3.09
N ALA A 147 2.47 12.07 -1.88
CA ALA A 147 3.15 10.85 -1.46
C ALA A 147 2.68 9.66 -2.29
N VAL A 148 3.65 8.87 -2.79
CA VAL A 148 3.44 7.57 -3.45
C VAL A 148 2.50 6.65 -2.63
N LYS A 149 2.44 6.85 -1.30
CA LYS A 149 1.57 6.14 -0.37
C LYS A 149 0.08 6.23 -0.75
N HIS A 150 -0.39 7.35 -1.31
CA HIS A 150 -1.79 7.48 -1.75
C HIS A 150 -2.11 6.57 -2.96
N LEU A 151 -1.13 6.33 -3.83
CA LEU A 151 -1.27 5.42 -4.97
C LEU A 151 -1.45 3.97 -4.51
N TRP A 152 -0.76 3.57 -3.43
CA TRP A 152 -0.88 2.22 -2.88
C TRP A 152 -2.30 1.93 -2.35
N LEU A 153 -2.97 2.92 -1.74
CA LEU A 153 -4.36 2.78 -1.28
C LEU A 153 -5.33 2.56 -2.44
N ILE A 154 -5.15 3.32 -3.54
CA ILE A 154 -5.91 3.11 -4.79
C ILE A 154 -5.68 1.69 -5.32
N GLU A 155 -4.44 1.25 -5.44
CA GLU A 155 -4.16 -0.10 -5.94
C GLU A 155 -4.77 -1.19 -5.05
N ARG A 156 -4.73 -1.02 -3.73
CA ARG A 156 -5.35 -1.96 -2.77
C ARG A 156 -6.87 -1.97 -2.93
N ALA A 157 -7.51 -0.82 -3.10
CA ALA A 157 -8.95 -0.72 -3.35
C ALA A 157 -9.34 -1.37 -4.69
N GLN A 158 -8.48 -1.23 -5.71
CA GLN A 158 -8.64 -1.93 -7.00
C GLN A 158 -8.53 -3.45 -6.85
N ARG A 159 -7.50 -3.95 -6.14
CA ARG A 159 -7.32 -5.38 -5.87
C ARG A 159 -8.50 -5.96 -5.07
N ALA A 160 -9.04 -5.19 -4.13
CA ALA A 160 -10.24 -5.55 -3.35
C ALA A 160 -11.54 -5.49 -4.17
N GLY A 161 -11.49 -4.97 -5.41
CA GLY A 161 -12.63 -4.92 -6.33
C GLY A 161 -13.61 -3.79 -6.08
N TRP A 162 -13.23 -2.76 -5.32
CA TRP A 162 -14.08 -1.59 -5.05
C TRP A 162 -14.09 -0.61 -6.22
N ILE A 163 -12.93 -0.37 -6.84
CA ILE A 163 -12.77 0.53 -7.98
C ILE A 163 -11.97 -0.14 -9.11
N ALA A 164 -12.06 0.42 -10.31
CA ALA A 164 -11.18 0.10 -11.43
C ALA A 164 -10.69 1.40 -12.09
N SER A 165 -9.53 1.32 -12.72
CA SER A 165 -8.93 2.40 -13.51
C SER A 165 -7.95 1.77 -14.49
N ASN A 166 -7.71 2.43 -15.62
CA ASN A 166 -6.66 2.09 -16.57
C ASN A 166 -5.72 3.29 -16.77
N ALA A 167 -4.87 3.25 -17.78
CA ALA A 167 -3.90 4.31 -18.06
C ALA A 167 -4.55 5.62 -18.56
N SER A 168 -5.80 5.56 -19.05
CA SER A 168 -6.51 6.74 -19.53
C SER A 168 -6.92 7.62 -18.36
N PRO A 169 -6.63 8.94 -18.40
CA PRO A 169 -7.22 9.90 -17.47
C PRO A 169 -8.75 9.80 -17.46
N GLY A 170 -9.36 9.99 -16.30
CA GLY A 170 -10.81 9.91 -16.13
C GLY A 170 -11.43 8.51 -16.30
N SER A 171 -10.61 7.45 -16.27
CA SER A 171 -11.09 6.07 -16.35
C SER A 171 -11.58 5.50 -15.01
N LEU A 172 -11.38 6.21 -13.90
CA LEU A 172 -11.66 5.67 -12.57
C LEU A 172 -13.16 5.45 -12.41
N CYS A 173 -13.57 4.22 -12.10
CA CYS A 173 -14.96 3.84 -11.98
C CYS A 173 -15.19 2.87 -10.81
N PRO A 174 -16.44 2.71 -10.34
CA PRO A 174 -16.78 1.65 -9.41
C PRO A 174 -16.53 0.28 -10.04
N ALA A 175 -16.03 -0.67 -9.24
CA ALA A 175 -15.81 -2.06 -9.67
C ALA A 175 -16.80 -3.02 -9.02
N ARG A 176 -16.66 -4.31 -9.33
CA ARG A 176 -17.60 -5.37 -8.95
C ARG A 176 -18.15 -5.25 -7.53
N ARG A 177 -17.29 -5.09 -6.53
CA ARG A 177 -17.69 -5.15 -5.12
C ARG A 177 -18.69 -4.04 -4.78
N TRP A 178 -18.54 -2.86 -5.38
CA TRP A 178 -19.53 -1.78 -5.26
C TRP A 178 -20.92 -2.23 -5.74
N HIS A 179 -21.00 -2.80 -6.94
CA HIS A 179 -22.25 -3.25 -7.53
C HIS A 179 -22.88 -4.44 -6.77
N THR A 180 -22.05 -5.36 -6.27
CA THR A 180 -22.52 -6.63 -5.70
C THR A 180 -22.79 -6.60 -4.20
N THR A 181 -22.32 -5.58 -3.46
CA THR A 181 -22.48 -5.53 -2.00
C THR A 181 -23.95 -5.64 -1.57
N LYS A 182 -24.87 -5.03 -2.32
CA LYS A 182 -26.32 -5.10 -2.05
C LYS A 182 -26.98 -6.46 -2.31
N TYR A 183 -26.33 -7.34 -3.06
CA TYR A 183 -26.89 -8.66 -3.43
C TYR A 183 -26.42 -9.80 -2.52
N GLY A 184 -25.40 -9.58 -1.70
CA GLY A 184 -24.85 -10.59 -0.78
C GLY A 184 -24.61 -11.93 -1.48
N ASN A 185 -25.07 -13.02 -0.86
CA ASN A 185 -24.85 -14.39 -1.37
C ASN A 185 -25.64 -14.77 -2.64
N ARG A 186 -26.46 -13.87 -3.19
CA ARG A 186 -27.23 -14.13 -4.43
C ARG A 186 -26.37 -14.15 -5.68
N VAL A 187 -25.16 -13.60 -5.61
CA VAL A 187 -24.16 -13.61 -6.67
C VAL A 187 -22.83 -14.17 -6.17
N SER A 188 -21.97 -14.57 -7.08
CA SER A 188 -20.65 -15.09 -6.79
C SER A 188 -19.80 -14.09 -6.00
N GLN A 189 -19.24 -14.57 -4.89
CA GLN A 189 -18.33 -13.83 -4.00
C GLN A 189 -16.85 -14.07 -4.33
N LYS A 190 -16.58 -14.66 -5.51
CA LYS A 190 -15.21 -14.89 -5.96
C LYS A 190 -14.44 -13.55 -6.09
N PRO A 191 -13.11 -13.57 -5.93
CA PRO A 191 -12.29 -12.37 -6.13
C PRO A 191 -12.55 -11.71 -7.49
N VAL A 192 -12.50 -10.38 -7.53
CA VAL A 192 -12.83 -9.57 -8.71
C VAL A 192 -12.12 -10.03 -9.99
N ASN A 193 -10.85 -10.44 -9.89
CA ASN A 193 -10.08 -10.93 -11.03
C ASN A 193 -10.57 -12.30 -11.52
N MET A 194 -11.00 -13.17 -10.61
CA MET A 194 -11.52 -14.48 -10.99
C MET A 194 -12.87 -14.34 -11.68
N VAL A 195 -13.72 -13.43 -11.21
CA VAL A 195 -14.99 -13.13 -11.90
C VAL A 195 -14.73 -12.54 -13.28
N GLY A 196 -13.83 -11.55 -13.41
CA GLY A 196 -13.49 -11.00 -14.72
C GLY A 196 -12.99 -12.07 -15.70
N LYS A 197 -12.19 -13.02 -15.22
CA LYS A 197 -11.75 -14.19 -16.00
C LYS A 197 -12.91 -15.10 -16.39
N LEU A 198 -13.81 -15.45 -15.46
CA LEU A 198 -14.98 -16.28 -15.74
C LEU A 198 -15.91 -15.64 -16.78
N VAL A 199 -16.11 -14.33 -16.70
CA VAL A 199 -16.88 -13.57 -17.69
C VAL A 199 -16.22 -13.65 -19.07
N ALA A 200 -14.90 -13.40 -19.16
CA ALA A 200 -14.18 -13.49 -20.43
C ALA A 200 -14.21 -14.91 -21.01
N GLY A 201 -14.05 -15.94 -20.16
CA GLY A 201 -14.14 -17.35 -20.56
C GLY A 201 -15.51 -17.68 -21.14
N PHE A 202 -16.58 -17.32 -20.43
CA PHE A 202 -17.95 -17.52 -20.90
C PHE A 202 -18.20 -16.86 -22.27
N VAL A 203 -17.72 -15.63 -22.48
CA VAL A 203 -17.86 -14.95 -23.78
C VAL A 203 -17.12 -15.71 -24.89
N VAL A 204 -15.90 -16.18 -24.63
CA VAL A 204 -15.11 -16.94 -25.62
C VAL A 204 -15.78 -18.26 -25.97
N GLU A 205 -16.17 -19.05 -24.96
CA GLU A 205 -16.85 -20.33 -25.13
C GLU A 205 -18.17 -20.16 -25.88
N HIS A 206 -19.02 -19.23 -25.46
CA HIS A 206 -20.29 -18.97 -26.13
C HIS A 206 -20.09 -18.54 -27.59
N THR A 207 -19.08 -17.72 -27.88
CA THR A 207 -18.78 -17.29 -29.24
C THR A 207 -18.30 -18.46 -30.09
N ALA A 208 -17.46 -19.34 -29.55
CA ALA A 208 -16.98 -20.53 -30.24
C ALA A 208 -18.13 -21.51 -30.55
N GLU A 209 -19.04 -21.72 -29.60
CA GLU A 209 -20.17 -22.65 -29.75
C GLU A 209 -21.28 -22.11 -30.66
N ARG A 210 -21.57 -20.80 -30.61
CA ARG A 210 -22.74 -20.19 -31.26
C ARG A 210 -22.38 -19.33 -32.48
N GLY A 211 -21.10 -19.15 -32.76
CA GLY A 211 -20.60 -18.29 -33.84
C GLY A 211 -20.82 -16.79 -33.63
N LYS A 212 -21.30 -16.37 -32.45
CA LYS A 212 -21.53 -14.96 -32.11
C LYS A 212 -21.39 -14.70 -30.61
N PRO A 213 -20.99 -13.49 -30.19
CA PRO A 213 -20.91 -13.14 -28.77
C PRO A 213 -22.28 -13.21 -28.06
N PRO A 214 -22.31 -13.54 -26.76
CA PRO A 214 -23.56 -13.59 -25.99
C PRO A 214 -24.14 -12.18 -25.83
N SER A 215 -25.46 -12.04 -25.71
CA SER A 215 -26.04 -10.78 -25.25
C SER A 215 -25.83 -10.59 -23.74
N TRP A 216 -25.95 -9.36 -23.24
CA TRP A 216 -25.93 -9.09 -21.80
C TRP A 216 -27.00 -9.87 -21.02
N ALA A 217 -28.16 -10.12 -21.63
CA ALA A 217 -29.20 -10.94 -21.04
C ALA A 217 -28.77 -12.41 -20.89
N VAL A 218 -28.12 -12.98 -21.90
CA VAL A 218 -27.53 -14.33 -21.84
C VAL A 218 -26.43 -14.38 -20.78
N LEU A 219 -25.55 -13.38 -20.76
CA LEU A 219 -24.44 -13.32 -19.83
C LEU A 219 -24.94 -13.25 -18.37
N ALA A 220 -25.93 -12.41 -18.09
CA ALA A 220 -26.55 -12.33 -16.76
C ALA A 220 -27.28 -13.62 -16.35
N ARG A 221 -28.00 -14.23 -17.31
CA ARG A 221 -28.80 -15.44 -17.05
C ARG A 221 -27.94 -16.68 -16.91
N ASP A 222 -26.86 -16.84 -17.66
CA ASP A 222 -26.19 -18.13 -17.85
C ASP A 222 -24.77 -18.17 -17.29
N ALA A 223 -24.08 -17.03 -17.13
CA ALA A 223 -22.73 -17.03 -16.58
C ALA A 223 -22.74 -17.41 -15.08
N ARG A 224 -21.95 -18.42 -14.73
CA ARG A 224 -21.83 -18.98 -13.38
C ARG A 224 -20.37 -19.11 -12.96
N ASP A 225 -20.14 -19.16 -11.64
CA ASP A 225 -18.89 -19.69 -11.10
C ASP A 225 -18.91 -21.23 -11.03
N ASP A 226 -17.77 -21.81 -10.64
CA ASP A 226 -17.58 -23.26 -10.44
C ASP A 226 -18.50 -23.88 -9.38
N ARG A 227 -19.17 -23.06 -8.55
CA ARG A 227 -20.16 -23.50 -7.56
C ARG A 227 -21.60 -23.29 -8.06
N GLY A 228 -21.78 -22.98 -9.34
CA GLY A 228 -23.10 -22.73 -9.93
C GLY A 228 -23.75 -21.42 -9.49
N ARG A 229 -23.01 -20.50 -8.85
CA ARG A 229 -23.56 -19.19 -8.43
C ARG A 229 -23.52 -18.21 -9.58
N ARG A 230 -24.54 -17.37 -9.69
CA ARG A 230 -24.63 -16.34 -10.74
C ARG A 230 -23.50 -15.33 -10.65
N LEU A 231 -22.91 -14.95 -11.78
CA LEU A 231 -21.92 -13.86 -11.79
C LEU A 231 -22.59 -12.49 -11.66
N PHE A 232 -23.80 -12.35 -12.19
CA PHE A 232 -24.63 -11.13 -12.13
C PHE A 232 -25.98 -11.46 -11.51
N PHE A 233 -26.58 -10.48 -10.84
CA PHE A 233 -27.90 -10.68 -10.24
C PHE A 233 -28.99 -10.73 -11.32
N ASP A 234 -28.95 -9.74 -12.23
CA ASP A 234 -29.86 -9.56 -13.35
C ASP A 234 -29.16 -8.83 -14.51
N VAL A 235 -29.92 -8.51 -15.57
CA VAL A 235 -29.41 -7.83 -16.77
C VAL A 235 -28.98 -6.39 -16.45
N ALA A 236 -29.69 -5.69 -15.57
CA ALA A 236 -29.37 -4.32 -15.18
C ALA A 236 -28.04 -4.25 -14.40
N ASP A 237 -27.79 -5.21 -13.51
CA ASP A 237 -26.52 -5.40 -12.80
C ASP A 237 -25.37 -5.69 -13.78
N ALA A 238 -25.61 -6.56 -14.78
CA ALA A 238 -24.61 -6.83 -15.81
C ALA A 238 -24.23 -5.58 -16.61
N HIS A 239 -25.22 -4.76 -17.01
CA HIS A 239 -24.96 -3.48 -17.65
C HIS A 239 -24.25 -2.48 -16.73
N ALA A 240 -24.65 -2.38 -15.45
CA ALA A 240 -23.99 -1.51 -14.48
C ALA A 240 -22.50 -1.88 -14.32
N GLN A 241 -22.17 -3.17 -14.39
CA GLN A 241 -20.82 -3.70 -14.32
C GLN A 241 -20.05 -3.64 -15.67
N ARG A 242 -20.68 -3.27 -16.80
CA ARG A 242 -20.02 -3.15 -18.12
C ARG A 242 -18.80 -2.25 -18.05
N ARG A 243 -18.94 -1.07 -17.42
CA ARG A 243 -17.85 -0.08 -17.31
C ARG A 243 -16.62 -0.65 -16.61
N TRP A 244 -16.83 -1.35 -15.49
CA TRP A 244 -15.72 -2.02 -14.80
C TRP A 244 -15.05 -3.07 -15.68
N LEU A 245 -15.83 -3.92 -16.35
CA LEU A 245 -15.33 -4.99 -17.21
C LEU A 245 -14.49 -4.45 -18.37
N THR A 246 -14.91 -3.34 -18.98
CA THR A 246 -14.17 -2.69 -20.07
C THR A 246 -12.96 -1.91 -19.55
N THR A 247 -13.10 -1.11 -18.49
CA THR A 247 -11.99 -0.37 -17.87
C THR A 247 -10.87 -1.32 -17.43
N ALA A 248 -11.21 -2.47 -16.86
CA ALA A 248 -10.24 -3.48 -16.42
C ALA A 248 -9.76 -4.43 -17.55
N GLU A 249 -10.18 -4.18 -18.80
CA GLU A 249 -9.85 -4.92 -20.01
C GLU A 249 -10.26 -6.41 -20.01
N TRP A 250 -11.22 -6.79 -19.15
CA TRP A 250 -11.82 -8.13 -19.18
C TRP A 250 -12.67 -8.32 -20.42
N LEU A 251 -13.43 -7.28 -20.77
CA LEU A 251 -14.14 -7.14 -22.04
C LEU A 251 -13.54 -5.97 -22.83
N ALA A 252 -13.71 -5.96 -24.14
CA ALA A 252 -13.37 -4.80 -24.96
C ALA A 252 -14.58 -3.85 -25.05
N ASP A 253 -14.28 -2.59 -25.35
CA ASP A 253 -15.33 -1.62 -25.70
C ASP A 253 -15.75 -1.87 -27.15
N GLY A 254 -17.05 -2.02 -27.41
CA GLY A 254 -17.57 -2.44 -28.72
C GLY A 254 -19.09 -2.29 -28.86
N ASP A 255 -19.58 -2.66 -30.05
CA ASP A 255 -20.94 -2.47 -30.58
C ASP A 255 -22.02 -3.29 -29.84
N ASP A 256 -22.27 -2.91 -28.59
CA ASP A 256 -23.26 -3.42 -27.64
C ASP A 256 -23.09 -4.86 -27.13
N LEU A 257 -22.50 -5.76 -27.91
CA LEU A 257 -22.26 -7.12 -27.47
C LEU A 257 -20.92 -7.25 -26.72
N PRO A 258 -20.89 -7.97 -25.58
CA PRO A 258 -19.67 -8.23 -24.84
C PRO A 258 -18.70 -9.10 -25.65
N VAL A 259 -17.50 -8.58 -25.90
CA VAL A 259 -16.39 -9.28 -26.56
C VAL A 259 -15.18 -9.34 -25.62
N PRO A 260 -14.32 -10.37 -25.70
CA PRO A 260 -13.22 -10.54 -24.77
C PRO A 260 -12.17 -9.42 -24.94
N GLY A 261 -11.77 -8.82 -23.83
CA GLY A 261 -10.75 -7.77 -23.82
C GLY A 261 -9.32 -8.33 -23.75
N LYS A 262 -8.32 -7.45 -23.90
CA LYS A 262 -6.89 -7.83 -23.90
C LYS A 262 -6.48 -8.60 -22.64
N ARG A 263 -7.00 -8.23 -21.47
CA ARG A 263 -6.71 -8.92 -20.22
C ARG A 263 -7.42 -10.28 -20.15
N GLY A 264 -8.66 -10.35 -20.60
CA GLY A 264 -9.42 -11.59 -20.70
C GLY A 264 -8.71 -12.64 -21.55
N VAL A 265 -8.35 -12.29 -22.79
CA VAL A 265 -7.63 -13.17 -23.72
C VAL A 265 -6.31 -13.67 -23.13
N ARG A 266 -5.51 -12.78 -22.53
CA ARG A 266 -4.23 -13.15 -21.89
C ARG A 266 -4.42 -14.12 -20.72
N ALA A 267 -5.45 -13.89 -19.89
CA ALA A 267 -5.69 -14.72 -18.71
C ALA A 267 -6.10 -16.15 -19.09
N LEU A 268 -6.87 -16.31 -20.16
CA LEU A 268 -7.30 -17.62 -20.68
C LEU A 268 -6.14 -18.35 -21.39
N ALA A 269 -5.34 -17.63 -22.19
CA ALA A 269 -4.18 -18.22 -22.88
C ALA A 269 -3.10 -18.75 -21.90
N LYS A 270 -2.98 -18.15 -20.71
CA LYS A 270 -2.05 -18.62 -19.68
C LYS A 270 -2.47 -19.96 -19.07
N GLU A 271 -3.77 -20.21 -18.95
CA GLU A 271 -4.31 -21.44 -18.35
C GLU A 271 -4.16 -22.63 -19.29
N ASN A 272 -4.33 -22.43 -20.61
CA ASN A 272 -4.11 -23.49 -21.61
C ASN A 272 -2.65 -23.96 -21.73
N ARG A 273 -1.71 -23.32 -21.03
CA ARG A 273 -0.28 -23.66 -21.01
C ARG A 273 0.18 -24.30 -19.70
N ALA A 274 -0.67 -24.27 -18.67
CA ALA A 274 -0.39 -24.80 -17.34
C ALA A 274 -1.02 -26.19 -17.18
#